data_AF-A0A6N9NN42-F1
#
_entry.id   AF-A0A6N9NN42-F1
#
_cell.length_a   1.000
_cell.length_b   1.000
_cell.length_c   1.000
_cell.angle_alpha   90.00
_cell.angle_beta   90.00
_cell.angle_gamma   90.00
#
_symmetry.space_group_name_H-M   'P 1'
#
loop_
_entity.id
_entity.type
_entity.pdbx_description
1 polymer ?
#
loop_
_entity_poly.entity_id
_entity_poly.type
_entity_poly.pdbx_seq_one_letter_code
_entity_poly.pdbx_strand_id
1 'polypeptide(L)'
;MRILVILLLLCNLTFGQKIYTYTIDLPYPDRVENDSVKDYISKADSVWKKYYKEGFNRVDLEYNNNISLQLIYDSLGNGEKFIEFFSDTIGVELNYSKKSKSYLLKQYEWYYGFSSHLEYWYTNENLFEYWRYDDSENLEKIIRIKKGEDLKTIEITDIKNFQESTVKYTYRKVDKKWILDDTKKVFQE
;
A
#
# COMPACT_ATOMS: atom_id res chain seq x y z
N MET A 1 41.54 9.41 22.07
CA MET A 1 40.22 9.00 22.60
C MET A 1 39.17 10.13 22.55
N ARG A 2 39.48 11.37 22.95
CA ARG A 2 38.52 12.51 22.88
C ARG A 2 38.00 12.85 21.48
N ILE A 3 38.83 12.76 20.44
CA ILE A 3 38.41 13.01 19.04
C ILE A 3 37.44 11.93 18.53
N LEU A 4 37.60 10.67 18.95
CA LEU A 4 36.73 9.56 18.53
C LEU A 4 35.32 9.69 19.13
N VAL A 5 35.23 10.17 20.37
CA VAL A 5 33.96 10.42 21.07
C VAL A 5 33.21 11.62 20.47
N ILE A 6 33.94 12.67 20.07
CA ILE A 6 33.37 13.82 19.35
C ILE A 6 32.87 13.41 17.95
N LEU A 7 33.58 12.53 17.24
CA LEU A 7 33.12 11.97 15.96
C LEU A 7 31.86 11.11 16.13
N LEU A 8 31.80 10.26 17.15
CA LEU A 8 30.61 9.44 17.47
C LEU A 8 29.39 10.29 17.88
N LEU A 9 29.62 11.41 18.58
CA LEU A 9 28.55 12.37 18.92
C LEU A 9 28.08 13.18 17.71
N LEU A 10 28.98 13.52 16.77
CA LEU A 10 28.63 14.19 15.50
C LEU A 10 27.87 13.26 14.54
N CYS A 11 28.20 11.96 14.49
CA CYS A 11 27.46 11.00 13.68
C CYS A 11 26.01 10.82 14.18
N ASN A 12 25.78 10.81 15.49
CA ASN A 12 24.43 10.67 16.05
C ASN A 12 23.52 11.89 15.81
N LEU A 13 24.08 13.08 15.56
CA LEU A 13 23.30 14.28 15.21
C LEU A 13 22.79 14.26 13.75
N THR A 14 23.27 13.35 12.90
CA THR A 14 22.93 13.31 11.47
C THR A 14 21.86 12.30 11.07
N PHE A 15 21.37 11.49 12.01
CA PHE A 15 20.33 10.48 11.74
C PHE A 15 18.93 10.87 12.24
N GLY A 16 18.72 12.15 12.60
CA GLY A 16 17.36 12.68 12.69
C GLY A 16 16.73 12.63 11.30
N GLN A 17 15.55 12.04 11.16
CA GLN A 17 14.77 12.17 9.92
C GLN A 17 14.59 13.66 9.67
N LYS A 18 15.08 14.13 8.52
CA LYS A 18 14.90 15.52 8.11
C LYS A 18 13.48 15.63 7.60
N ILE A 19 12.63 16.31 8.37
CA ILE A 19 11.22 16.55 8.07
C ILE A 19 11.05 17.97 7.53
N TYR A 20 10.35 18.10 6.40
CA TYR A 20 9.91 19.38 5.86
C TYR A 20 8.39 19.43 5.85
N THR A 21 7.79 20.51 6.33
CA THR A 21 6.32 20.65 6.41
C THR A 21 5.82 21.70 5.43
N TYR A 22 4.76 21.37 4.69
CA TYR A 22 3.96 22.31 3.90
C TYR A 22 2.59 22.47 4.53
N THR A 23 2.17 23.71 4.77
CA THR A 23 0.78 24.04 5.05
C THR A 23 0.09 24.40 3.73
N ILE A 24 -1.08 23.81 3.48
CA ILE A 24 -1.84 23.98 2.24
C ILE A 24 -3.22 24.56 2.59
N ASP A 25 -3.46 25.79 2.13
CA ASP A 25 -4.70 26.52 2.40
C ASP A 25 -5.92 26.01 1.61
N LEU A 26 -5.73 25.02 0.75
CA LEU A 26 -6.81 24.33 0.03
C LEU A 26 -7.22 23.06 0.81
N PRO A 27 -8.49 22.62 0.73
CA PRO A 27 -8.88 21.35 1.31
C PRO A 27 -8.32 20.18 0.51
N TYR A 28 -7.97 19.10 1.20
CA TYR A 28 -7.72 17.82 0.53
C TYR A 28 -9.04 17.22 0.05
N PRO A 29 -9.09 16.54 -1.12
CA PRO A 29 -10.30 15.89 -1.59
C PRO A 29 -10.86 14.89 -0.58
N ASP A 30 -12.19 14.71 -0.60
CA ASP A 30 -12.88 13.76 0.27
C ASP A 30 -12.32 12.33 0.12
N ARG A 31 -12.36 11.58 1.22
CA ARG A 31 -11.95 10.18 1.25
C ARG A 31 -12.78 9.36 0.27
N VAL A 32 -12.11 8.56 -0.54
CA VAL A 32 -12.74 7.50 -1.31
C VAL A 32 -12.68 6.24 -0.46
N GLU A 33 -13.84 5.68 -0.10
CA GLU A 33 -13.92 4.49 0.76
C GLU A 33 -13.41 3.20 0.09
N ASN A 34 -13.23 3.22 -1.22
CA ASN A 34 -13.02 2.03 -2.04
C ASN A 34 -11.85 2.21 -3.03
N ASP A 35 -10.73 2.72 -2.52
CA ASP A 35 -9.53 2.89 -3.33
C ASP A 35 -8.77 1.57 -3.50
N SER A 36 -8.40 1.24 -4.73
CA SER A 36 -7.46 0.16 -5.00
C SER A 36 -6.00 0.63 -4.89
N VAL A 37 -5.07 -0.30 -4.74
CA VAL A 37 -3.62 -0.02 -4.75
C VAL A 37 -3.19 0.77 -5.99
N LYS A 38 -3.87 0.63 -7.12
CA LYS A 38 -3.56 1.38 -8.36
C LYS A 38 -3.98 2.84 -8.30
N ASP A 39 -5.14 3.10 -7.69
CA ASP A 39 -5.65 4.46 -7.51
C ASP A 39 -4.72 5.20 -6.55
N TYR A 40 -4.32 4.53 -5.46
CA TYR A 40 -3.35 5.06 -4.50
C TYR A 40 -1.98 5.33 -5.10
N ILE A 41 -1.46 4.44 -5.96
CA ILE A 41 -0.19 4.68 -6.67
C ILE A 41 -0.29 5.94 -7.52
N SER A 42 -1.37 6.08 -8.29
CA SER A 42 -1.58 7.25 -9.15
C SER A 42 -1.65 8.54 -8.33
N LYS A 43 -2.30 8.48 -7.17
CA LYS A 43 -2.39 9.59 -6.21
C LYS A 43 -1.02 9.93 -5.63
N ALA A 44 -0.28 8.93 -5.13
CA ALA A 44 1.06 9.09 -4.57
C ALA A 44 2.04 9.69 -5.61
N ASP A 45 2.01 9.19 -6.85
CA ASP A 45 2.83 9.71 -7.95
C ASP A 45 2.55 11.19 -8.24
N SER A 46 1.29 11.63 -8.11
CA SER A 46 0.90 13.02 -8.35
C SER A 46 1.46 13.98 -7.29
N VAL A 47 1.69 13.51 -6.06
CA VAL A 47 2.17 14.34 -4.94
C VAL A 47 3.67 14.23 -4.71
N TRP A 48 4.27 13.05 -4.90
CA TRP A 48 5.71 12.84 -4.66
C TRP A 48 6.56 13.82 -5.45
N LYS A 49 6.31 13.96 -6.76
CA LYS A 49 7.07 14.90 -7.59
C LYS A 49 6.80 16.36 -7.24
N LYS A 50 5.59 16.68 -6.80
CA LYS A 50 5.14 18.06 -6.55
C LYS A 50 5.75 18.63 -5.27
N TYR A 51 5.88 17.82 -4.24
CA TYR A 51 6.26 18.27 -2.89
C TYR A 51 7.60 17.71 -2.39
N TYR A 52 8.36 17.01 -3.23
CA TYR A 52 9.70 16.57 -2.87
C TYR A 52 10.58 17.77 -2.46
N LYS A 53 11.32 17.59 -1.36
CA LYS A 53 12.30 18.56 -0.87
C LYS A 53 13.66 17.89 -0.74
N GLU A 54 14.62 18.32 -1.55
CA GLU A 54 15.97 17.78 -1.54
C GLU A 54 16.60 17.84 -0.14
N GLY A 55 17.23 16.73 0.26
CA GLY A 55 17.85 16.58 1.57
C GLY A 55 16.88 16.24 2.70
N PHE A 56 15.57 16.14 2.45
CA PHE A 56 14.57 15.69 3.41
C PHE A 56 14.04 14.32 3.01
N ASN A 57 14.09 13.36 3.92
CA ASN A 57 13.59 12.01 3.69
C ASN A 57 12.10 11.86 4.06
N ARG A 58 11.52 12.90 4.66
CA ARG A 58 10.10 12.98 4.96
C ARG A 58 9.59 14.39 4.66
N VAL A 59 8.46 14.45 3.96
CA VAL A 59 7.71 15.69 3.74
C VAL A 59 6.29 15.50 4.26
N ASP A 60 5.86 16.39 5.13
CA ASP A 60 4.52 16.41 5.71
C ASP A 60 3.69 17.48 5.01
N LEU A 61 2.48 17.12 4.58
CA LEU A 61 1.52 18.04 3.97
C LEU A 61 0.32 18.16 4.92
N GLU A 62 0.04 19.37 5.40
CA GLU A 62 -1.09 19.67 6.27
C GLU A 62 -2.11 20.50 5.50
N TYR A 63 -3.31 19.96 5.30
CA TYR A 63 -4.40 20.62 4.59
C TYR A 63 -5.35 21.32 5.57
N ASN A 64 -6.05 22.35 5.10
CA ASN A 64 -6.94 23.18 5.92
C ASN A 64 -8.17 22.44 6.51
N ASN A 65 -8.45 21.20 6.05
CA ASN A 65 -9.52 20.34 6.54
C ASN A 65 -9.01 19.25 7.51
N ASN A 66 -7.87 19.49 8.18
CA ASN A 66 -7.25 18.59 9.17
C ASN A 66 -6.86 17.20 8.62
N ILE A 67 -6.69 17.10 7.30
CA ILE A 67 -6.10 15.92 6.66
C ILE A 67 -4.60 16.16 6.55
N SER A 68 -3.81 15.15 6.92
CA SER A 68 -2.36 15.21 6.76
C SER A 68 -1.85 14.05 5.91
N LEU A 69 -0.84 14.34 5.09
CA LEU A 69 -0.14 13.35 4.29
C LEU A 69 1.31 13.28 4.73
N GLN A 70 1.86 12.07 4.79
CA GLN A 70 3.30 11.85 4.94
C GLN A 70 3.86 11.24 3.66
N LEU A 71 4.81 11.96 3.05
CA LEU A 71 5.59 11.50 1.90
C LEU A 71 6.96 11.08 2.41
N ILE A 72 7.29 9.79 2.35
CA ILE A 72 8.60 9.28 2.75
C ILE A 72 9.38 8.90 1.51
N TYR A 73 10.62 9.36 1.47
CA TYR A 73 11.54 9.15 0.36
C TYR A 73 12.77 8.39 0.82
N ASP A 74 13.31 7.57 -0.09
CA ASP A 74 14.60 6.96 0.10
C ASP A 74 15.77 7.96 -0.05
N SER A 75 17.00 7.48 0.14
CA SER A 75 18.23 8.29 0.02
C SER A 75 18.50 8.84 -1.38
N LEU A 76 17.81 8.33 -2.40
CA LEU A 76 17.90 8.78 -3.79
C LEU A 76 16.72 9.70 -4.17
N GLY A 77 15.83 10.02 -3.22
CA GLY A 77 14.66 10.87 -3.45
C GLY A 77 13.49 10.18 -4.14
N ASN A 78 13.46 8.85 -4.23
CA ASN A 78 12.27 8.16 -4.75
C ASN A 78 11.25 7.93 -3.64
N GLY A 79 9.96 8.01 -3.98
CA GLY A 79 8.88 7.69 -3.07
C GLY A 79 8.98 6.24 -2.58
N GLU A 80 9.07 6.07 -1.26
CA GLU A 80 9.13 4.77 -0.60
C GLU A 80 7.81 4.46 0.12
N LYS A 81 7.22 5.48 0.76
CA LYS A 81 5.96 5.35 1.48
C LYS A 81 5.11 6.60 1.32
N PHE A 82 3.81 6.40 1.22
CA PHE A 82 2.80 7.44 1.16
C PHE A 82 1.72 7.11 2.18
N ILE A 83 1.43 8.04 3.10
CA ILE A 83 0.44 7.82 4.17
C ILE A 83 -0.56 8.97 4.17
N GLU A 84 -1.84 8.64 4.24
CA GLU A 84 -2.93 9.59 4.50
C GLU A 84 -3.48 9.37 5.91
N PHE A 85 -3.62 10.46 6.67
CA PHE A 85 -4.26 10.46 7.98
C PHE A 85 -5.53 11.30 7.95
N PHE A 86 -6.61 10.71 8.46
CA PHE A 86 -7.89 11.37 8.64
C PHE A 86 -8.12 11.67 10.14
N SER A 87 -8.89 12.74 10.41
CA SER A 87 -9.15 13.24 11.77
C SER A 87 -9.90 12.24 12.68
N ASP A 88 -10.55 11.24 12.08
CA ASP A 88 -11.36 10.20 12.71
C ASP A 88 -10.59 8.89 12.91
N THR A 89 -9.26 8.97 13.03
CA THR A 89 -8.40 7.81 13.35
C THR A 89 -8.38 6.74 12.25
N ILE A 90 -8.61 7.07 10.99
CA ILE A 90 -8.38 6.13 9.87
C ILE A 90 -7.12 6.53 9.13
N GLY A 91 -6.29 5.55 8.79
CA GLY A 91 -5.07 5.74 8.03
C GLY A 91 -5.02 4.82 6.83
N VAL A 92 -4.44 5.30 5.74
CA VAL A 92 -4.13 4.47 4.58
C VAL A 92 -2.67 4.65 4.24
N GLU A 93 -1.97 3.53 4.06
CA GLU A 93 -0.54 3.50 3.84
C GLU A 93 -0.22 2.69 2.58
N LEU A 94 0.43 3.35 1.61
CA LEU A 94 1.02 2.71 0.44
C LEU A 94 2.53 2.60 0.65
N ASN A 95 3.05 1.37 0.62
CA ASN A 95 4.50 1.09 0.67
C ASN A 95 4.98 0.55 -0.67
N TYR A 96 6.13 1.03 -1.14
CA TYR A 96 6.84 0.46 -2.27
C TYR A 96 8.07 -0.33 -1.82
N SER A 97 8.11 -1.62 -2.16
CA SER A 97 9.27 -2.47 -1.94
C SER A 97 10.10 -2.56 -3.21
N LYS A 98 11.29 -1.94 -3.21
CA LYS A 98 12.25 -2.05 -4.32
C LYS A 98 12.74 -3.47 -4.55
N LYS A 99 12.92 -4.25 -3.47
CA LYS A 99 13.45 -5.62 -3.53
C LYS A 99 12.53 -6.54 -4.33
N SER A 100 11.24 -6.48 -4.06
CA SER A 100 10.21 -7.28 -4.75
C SER A 100 9.58 -6.55 -5.95
N LYS A 101 9.89 -5.26 -6.14
CA LYS A 101 9.21 -4.37 -7.09
C LYS A 101 7.68 -4.50 -6.94
N SER A 102 7.20 -4.31 -5.72
CA SER A 102 5.79 -4.48 -5.40
C SER A 102 5.28 -3.35 -4.52
N TYR A 103 3.98 -3.13 -4.60
CA TYR A 103 3.27 -2.21 -3.73
C TYR A 103 2.44 -2.97 -2.71
N LEU A 104 2.32 -2.40 -1.52
CA LEU A 104 1.45 -2.86 -0.44
C LEU A 104 0.60 -1.68 0.03
N LEU A 105 -0.71 -1.75 -0.20
CA LEU A 105 -1.69 -0.85 0.38
C LEU A 105 -2.23 -1.47 1.68
N LYS A 106 -2.21 -0.69 2.76
CA LYS A 106 -2.81 -1.05 4.04
C LYS A 106 -3.87 -0.02 4.38
N GLN A 107 -5.05 -0.49 4.74
CA GLN A 107 -6.08 0.36 5.32
C GLN A 107 -6.32 -0.08 6.76
N TYR A 108 -6.23 0.85 7.70
CA TYR A 108 -6.33 0.54 9.12
C TYR A 108 -7.09 1.61 9.88
N GLU A 109 -7.85 1.16 10.87
CA GLU A 109 -8.63 2.02 11.76
C GLU A 109 -7.89 2.12 13.10
N TRP A 110 -7.23 3.25 13.35
CA TRP A 110 -6.43 3.54 14.54
C TRP A 110 -7.25 3.47 15.83
N TYR A 111 -8.59 3.58 15.77
CA TYR A 111 -9.42 3.43 16.97
C TYR A 111 -9.28 2.02 17.58
N TYR A 112 -8.94 1.02 16.77
CA TYR A 112 -8.72 -0.35 17.22
C TYR A 112 -7.38 -0.97 16.80
N GLY A 113 -6.60 -0.33 15.92
CA GLY A 113 -5.30 -0.83 15.47
C GLY A 113 -5.37 -1.96 14.44
N PHE A 114 -6.56 -2.28 13.94
CA PHE A 114 -6.79 -3.40 13.03
C PHE A 114 -6.64 -2.97 11.56
N SER A 115 -5.97 -3.81 10.75
CA SER A 115 -5.99 -3.67 9.29
C SER A 115 -7.23 -4.36 8.75
N SER A 116 -8.17 -3.62 8.17
CA SER A 116 -9.40 -4.22 7.62
C SER A 116 -9.11 -5.06 6.38
N HIS A 117 -8.07 -4.67 5.61
CA HIS A 117 -7.54 -5.44 4.50
C HIS A 117 -6.15 -4.97 4.06
N LEU A 118 -5.49 -5.82 3.28
CA LEU A 118 -4.22 -5.55 2.61
C LEU A 118 -4.37 -5.81 1.11
N GLU A 119 -3.80 -4.93 0.29
CA GLU A 119 -3.65 -5.18 -1.15
C GLU A 119 -2.19 -5.22 -1.56
N TYR A 120 -1.81 -6.28 -2.27
CA TYR A 120 -0.49 -6.45 -2.84
C TYR A 120 -0.57 -6.35 -4.37
N TRP A 121 0.36 -5.60 -4.96
CA TRP A 121 0.56 -5.62 -6.40
C TRP A 121 2.02 -5.92 -6.74
N TYR A 122 2.25 -7.13 -7.25
CA TYR A 122 3.55 -7.61 -7.72
C TYR A 122 3.67 -7.30 -9.22
N THR A 123 4.31 -6.19 -9.56
CA THR A 123 4.26 -5.64 -10.93
C THR A 123 4.90 -6.58 -11.95
N ASN A 124 6.00 -7.24 -11.59
CA ASN A 124 6.74 -8.13 -12.50
C ASN A 124 5.95 -9.41 -12.83
N GLU A 125 5.13 -9.88 -11.90
CA GLU A 125 4.37 -11.13 -12.02
C GLU A 125 2.96 -10.88 -12.55
N ASN A 126 2.58 -9.60 -12.69
CA ASN A 126 1.22 -9.14 -12.96
C ASN A 126 0.19 -9.86 -12.07
N LEU A 127 0.57 -10.00 -10.80
CA LEU A 127 -0.19 -10.64 -9.73
C LEU A 127 -0.67 -9.57 -8.76
N PHE A 128 -1.96 -9.64 -8.47
CA PHE A 128 -2.60 -8.87 -7.43
C PHE A 128 -3.11 -9.82 -6.35
N GLU A 129 -2.91 -9.47 -5.09
CA GLU A 129 -3.49 -10.21 -3.98
C GLU A 129 -4.25 -9.27 -3.06
N TYR A 130 -5.45 -9.69 -2.64
CA TYR A 130 -6.25 -8.99 -1.64
C TYR A 130 -6.44 -9.92 -0.44
N TRP A 131 -6.09 -9.44 0.73
CA TRP A 131 -6.17 -10.18 1.98
C TRP A 131 -7.15 -9.45 2.90
N ARG A 132 -8.16 -10.16 3.40
CA ARG A 132 -9.15 -9.61 4.34
C ARG A 132 -9.07 -10.33 5.67
N TYR A 133 -9.21 -9.55 6.73
CA TYR A 133 -9.18 -10.01 8.11
C TYR A 133 -10.57 -9.81 8.74
N ASP A 134 -10.91 -10.67 9.69
CA ASP A 134 -12.09 -10.49 10.54
C ASP A 134 -11.84 -9.49 11.68
N ASP A 135 -12.87 -9.19 12.47
CA ASP A 135 -12.79 -8.26 13.60
C ASP A 135 -11.86 -8.73 14.73
N SER A 136 -11.39 -9.98 14.68
CA SER A 136 -10.45 -10.59 15.62
C SER A 136 -9.04 -10.75 15.01
N GLU A 137 -8.76 -10.05 13.91
CA GLU A 137 -7.49 -10.09 13.17
C GLU A 137 -7.13 -11.45 12.56
N ASN A 138 -8.08 -12.37 12.44
CA ASN A 138 -7.85 -13.62 11.75
C ASN A 138 -8.01 -13.42 10.25
N LEU A 139 -7.08 -13.97 9.47
CA LEU A 139 -7.18 -13.96 8.02
C LEU A 139 -8.38 -14.80 7.58
N GLU A 140 -9.36 -14.19 6.93
CA GLU A 140 -10.61 -14.86 6.51
C GLU A 140 -10.65 -15.16 5.01
N LYS A 141 -9.94 -14.36 4.21
CA LYS A 141 -10.02 -14.43 2.75
C LYS A 141 -8.76 -13.95 2.07
N ILE A 142 -8.31 -14.71 1.08
CA ILE A 142 -7.30 -14.28 0.10
C ILE A 142 -7.92 -14.35 -1.30
N ILE A 143 -7.76 -13.29 -2.09
CA ILE A 143 -8.09 -13.28 -3.52
C ILE A 143 -6.80 -13.02 -4.30
N ARG A 144 -6.37 -13.98 -5.11
CA ARG A 144 -5.23 -13.82 -6.03
C ARG A 144 -5.72 -13.65 -7.45
N ILE A 145 -5.32 -12.57 -8.11
CA ILE A 145 -5.64 -12.27 -9.49
C ILE A 145 -4.34 -12.21 -10.29
N LYS A 146 -4.11 -13.19 -11.14
CA LYS A 146 -2.99 -13.19 -12.08
C LYS A 146 -3.51 -12.89 -13.47
N LYS A 147 -2.93 -11.89 -14.13
CA LYS A 147 -3.34 -11.48 -15.46
C LYS A 147 -2.19 -11.68 -16.45
N GLY A 148 -2.44 -12.43 -17.51
CA GLY A 148 -1.60 -12.51 -18.70
C GLY A 148 -2.17 -11.68 -19.85
N GLU A 149 -1.59 -11.85 -21.02
CA GLU A 149 -2.07 -11.19 -22.24
C GLU A 149 -3.47 -11.67 -22.64
N ASP A 150 -3.64 -13.00 -22.69
CA ASP A 150 -4.85 -13.68 -23.15
C ASP A 150 -5.51 -14.59 -22.10
N LEU A 151 -4.89 -14.73 -20.93
CA LEU A 151 -5.39 -15.55 -19.83
C LEU A 151 -5.46 -14.73 -18.54
N LYS A 152 -6.52 -14.89 -17.74
CA LYS A 152 -6.63 -14.32 -16.40
C LYS A 152 -7.08 -15.43 -15.45
N THR A 153 -6.42 -15.57 -14.31
CA THR A 153 -6.86 -16.47 -13.24
C THR A 153 -7.27 -15.68 -12.01
N ILE A 154 -8.34 -16.12 -11.36
CA ILE A 154 -8.78 -15.62 -10.06
C ILE A 154 -8.86 -16.82 -9.12
N GLU A 155 -8.08 -16.80 -8.06
CA GLU A 155 -8.12 -17.81 -7.00
C GLU A 155 -8.69 -17.13 -5.76
N ILE A 156 -9.73 -17.72 -5.18
CA ILE A 156 -10.39 -17.23 -3.97
C ILE A 156 -10.22 -18.31 -2.92
N THR A 157 -9.53 -17.98 -1.85
CA THR A 157 -9.31 -18.85 -0.69
C THR A 157 -10.13 -18.29 0.47
N ASP A 158 -11.14 -19.04 0.91
CA ASP A 158 -11.87 -18.78 2.14
C ASP A 158 -11.24 -19.58 3.28
N ILE A 159 -10.98 -18.94 4.41
CA ILE A 159 -10.36 -19.54 5.60
C ILE A 159 -11.38 -19.52 6.74
N LYS A 160 -11.73 -20.70 7.26
CA LYS A 160 -12.66 -20.84 8.39
C LYS A 160 -12.16 -21.90 9.34
N ASN A 161 -12.11 -21.61 10.63
CA ASN A 161 -11.62 -22.53 11.67
C ASN A 161 -10.24 -23.13 11.31
N PHE A 162 -9.33 -22.32 10.77
CA PHE A 162 -8.00 -22.74 10.30
C PHE A 162 -8.02 -23.77 9.14
N GLN A 163 -9.16 -23.96 8.47
CA GLN A 163 -9.28 -24.75 7.26
C GLN A 163 -9.41 -23.84 6.04
N GLU A 164 -8.70 -24.18 4.97
CA GLU A 164 -8.70 -23.41 3.74
C GLU A 164 -9.54 -24.10 2.66
N SER A 165 -10.33 -23.31 1.93
CA SER A 165 -11.05 -23.77 0.75
C SER A 165 -10.77 -22.83 -0.39
N THR A 166 -10.21 -23.36 -1.49
CA THR A 166 -9.80 -22.54 -2.62
C THR A 166 -10.62 -22.86 -3.87
N VAL A 167 -11.18 -21.83 -4.50
CA VAL A 167 -11.83 -21.92 -5.81
C VAL A 167 -11.03 -21.14 -6.84
N LYS A 168 -10.69 -21.81 -7.94
CA LYS A 168 -10.01 -21.18 -9.07
C LYS A 168 -10.95 -20.97 -10.26
N TYR A 169 -10.92 -19.77 -10.80
CA TYR A 169 -11.57 -19.38 -12.06
C TYR A 169 -10.52 -19.02 -13.10
N THR A 170 -10.68 -19.54 -14.31
CA THR A 170 -9.82 -19.22 -15.45
C THR A 170 -10.66 -18.48 -16.49
N TYR A 171 -10.13 -17.39 -17.02
CA TYR A 171 -10.76 -16.60 -18.07
C TYR A 171 -9.83 -16.52 -19.27
N ARG A 172 -10.39 -16.67 -20.47
CA ARG A 172 -9.69 -16.41 -21.74
C ARG A 172 -10.16 -15.10 -22.35
N LYS A 173 -9.25 -14.42 -23.04
CA LYS A 173 -9.56 -13.17 -23.73
C LYS A 173 -10.02 -13.47 -25.16
N VAL A 174 -11.23 -13.03 -25.50
CA VAL A 174 -11.82 -13.15 -26.84
C VAL A 174 -12.39 -11.79 -27.21
N ASP A 175 -11.98 -11.23 -28.34
CA ASP A 175 -12.42 -9.90 -28.82
C ASP A 175 -12.34 -8.81 -27.75
N LYS A 176 -11.21 -8.78 -27.01
CA LYS A 176 -10.93 -7.85 -25.89
C LYS A 176 -11.82 -8.03 -24.66
N LYS A 177 -12.68 -9.05 -24.62
CA LYS A 177 -13.51 -9.41 -23.46
C LYS A 177 -12.96 -10.65 -22.77
N TRP A 178 -13.07 -10.70 -21.45
CA TRP A 178 -12.72 -11.88 -20.66
C TRP A 178 -13.93 -12.80 -20.58
N ILE A 179 -13.80 -14.02 -21.08
CA ILE A 179 -14.83 -15.06 -21.05
C ILE A 179 -14.38 -16.13 -20.06
N LEU A 180 -15.29 -16.53 -19.16
CA LEU A 180 -15.04 -17.61 -18.22
C LEU A 180 -14.83 -18.92 -19.00
N ASP A 181 -13.72 -19.57 -18.73
CA ASP A 181 -13.33 -20.83 -19.34
C ASP A 181 -13.67 -21.98 -18.38
N ASP A 182 -14.97 -22.20 -18.12
CA ASP A 182 -15.73 -23.21 -17.32
C ASP A 182 -15.03 -24.20 -16.36
N THR A 183 -13.82 -23.92 -15.90
CA THR A 183 -13.00 -24.78 -15.06
C THR A 183 -13.01 -24.27 -13.64
N LYS A 184 -14.10 -24.55 -12.92
CA LYS A 184 -14.15 -24.44 -11.46
C LYS A 184 -13.40 -25.64 -10.87
N LYS A 185 -12.19 -25.41 -10.34
CA LYS A 185 -11.50 -26.41 -9.50
C LYS A 185 -11.61 -25.98 -8.05
N VAL A 186 -12.20 -26.83 -7.22
CA VAL A 186 -12.29 -26.66 -5.77
C VAL A 186 -11.18 -27.50 -5.16
N PHE A 187 -10.34 -26.86 -4.34
CA PHE A 187 -9.28 -27.50 -3.56
C PHE A 187 -9.65 -27.37 -2.09
N GLN A 188 -9.62 -28.50 -1.36
CA GLN A 188 -9.63 -28.53 0.09
C GLN A 188 -8.26 -29.04 0.50
N GLU A 189 -7.54 -28.26 1.29
CA GLU A 189 -6.26 -28.67 1.89
C GLU A 189 -6.45 -29.04 3.36
#